data_AF-A0A5E7STQ0-F1
#
_entry.id   AF-A0A5E7STQ0-F1
#
_cell.length_a   1.000
_cell.length_b   1.000
_cell.length_c   1.000
_cell.angle_alpha   90.00
_cell.angle_beta   90.00
_cell.angle_gamma   90.00
#
_symmetry.space_group_name_H-M   'P 1'
#
loop_
_entity.id
_entity.type
_entity.pdbx_description
1 polymer ?
#
loop_
_entity_poly.entity_id
_entity_poly.type
_entity_poly.pdbx_seq_one_letter_code
_entity_poly.pdbx_strand_id
1 'polypeptide(L)'
;MRKIQRMPLENLDNLLKILALVGAVGSFGVGLWQWTVKEDKDRQQRKDEYTKSEENRRLEATKPFLERQLKLYTEVSQVAAKIATQESAETSGEIQSRFWALYWGELALVENESVEAAMKKMGDAIKDKCPKHYLEQKSLELAHAMRASLDRSWGINAWASPDTASSRDLDKRVFHEPPGASQTGPSKSVGILTGVLESKFGKYQVIKCELPAFEFLKDDPSPSPTSAPTPTPTPILTPATKD
;
A
#
# COMPACT_ATOMS: atom_id res chain seq x y z
N MET A 1 32.05 -28.27 65.08
CA MET A 1 32.82 -27.01 65.19
C MET A 1 33.96 -27.03 64.17
N ARG A 2 33.83 -26.35 63.01
CA ARG A 2 34.94 -26.26 62.03
C ARG A 2 35.90 -25.16 62.48
N LYS A 3 37.16 -25.52 62.76
CA LYS A 3 38.25 -24.59 63.07
C LYS A 3 38.48 -23.67 61.87
N ILE A 4 38.18 -22.39 62.01
CA ILE A 4 38.57 -21.35 61.05
C ILE A 4 40.08 -21.17 61.20
N GLN A 5 40.84 -21.75 60.28
CA GLN A 5 42.29 -21.63 60.20
C GLN A 5 42.61 -20.17 59.86
N ARG A 6 43.17 -19.39 60.81
CA ARG A 6 43.62 -18.02 60.55
C ARG A 6 44.83 -18.07 59.63
N MET A 7 44.68 -17.63 58.38
CA MET A 7 45.82 -17.45 57.48
C MET A 7 46.67 -16.25 57.95
N PRO A 8 48.01 -16.31 57.86
CA PRO A 8 48.90 -15.22 58.27
C PRO A 8 48.62 -13.96 57.42
N LEU A 9 48.63 -12.79 58.08
CA LEU A 9 48.24 -11.49 57.50
C LEU A 9 49.02 -11.13 56.22
N GLU A 10 50.28 -11.56 56.08
CA GLU A 10 51.08 -11.30 54.87
C GLU A 10 50.56 -12.02 53.61
N ASN A 11 49.85 -13.14 53.77
CA ASN A 11 49.23 -13.85 52.65
C ASN A 11 47.92 -13.18 52.18
N LEU A 12 47.27 -12.40 53.05
CA LEU A 12 46.03 -11.67 52.70
C LEU A 12 46.32 -10.51 51.72
N ASP A 13 47.42 -9.78 51.91
CA ASP A 13 47.79 -8.67 51.03
C ASP A 13 48.12 -9.15 49.61
N ASN A 14 48.84 -10.27 49.49
CA ASN A 14 49.16 -10.86 48.19
C ASN A 14 47.90 -11.43 47.52
N LEU A 15 46.98 -12.04 48.28
CA LEU A 15 45.68 -12.50 47.78
C LEU A 15 44.86 -11.33 47.22
N LEU A 16 44.83 -10.19 47.93
CA LEU A 16 44.10 -9.00 47.48
C LEU A 16 44.66 -8.45 46.16
N LYS A 17 45.99 -8.39 46.03
CA LYS A 17 46.65 -7.93 44.79
C LYS A 17 46.36 -8.86 43.60
N ILE A 18 46.38 -10.17 43.81
CA ILE A 18 46.03 -11.14 42.77
C ILE A 18 44.55 -11.01 42.37
N LEU A 19 43.64 -10.86 43.33
CA LEU A 19 42.22 -10.66 43.07
C LEU A 19 41.97 -9.37 42.27
N ALA A 20 42.64 -8.27 42.62
CA ALA A 20 42.52 -7.01 41.89
C ALA A 20 43.00 -7.17 40.42
N LEU A 21 44.11 -7.86 40.21
CA LEU A 21 44.65 -8.11 38.87
C LEU A 21 43.71 -9.01 38.04
N VAL A 22 43.23 -10.11 38.61
CA VAL A 22 42.28 -11.01 37.95
C VAL A 22 40.96 -10.30 37.63
N GLY A 23 40.48 -9.46 38.56
CA GLY A 23 39.29 -8.64 38.36
C GLY A 23 39.43 -7.66 37.19
N ALA A 24 40.58 -7.00 37.05
CA ALA A 24 40.86 -6.09 35.95
C ALA A 24 40.92 -6.78 34.58
N VAL A 25 41.52 -7.98 34.51
CA VAL A 25 41.54 -8.77 33.26
C VAL A 25 40.14 -9.27 32.91
N GLY A 26 39.37 -9.70 33.91
CA GLY A 26 37.99 -10.16 33.71
C GLY A 26 37.05 -9.08 33.17
N SER A 27 37.12 -7.86 33.72
CA SER A 27 36.28 -6.75 33.25
C SER A 27 36.62 -6.31 31.83
N PHE A 28 37.90 -6.33 31.46
CA PHE A 28 38.34 -6.07 30.08
C PHE A 28 37.79 -7.11 29.10
N GLY A 29 37.84 -8.39 29.45
CA GLY A 29 37.29 -9.48 28.62
C GLY A 29 35.79 -9.35 28.36
N VAL A 30 35.00 -8.99 29.39
CA VAL A 30 33.56 -8.72 29.26
C VAL A 30 33.31 -7.52 28.34
N GLY A 31 34.12 -6.47 28.44
CA GLY A 31 34.03 -5.30 27.57
C GLY A 31 34.25 -5.63 26.09
N LEU A 32 35.27 -6.43 25.77
CA LEU A 32 35.53 -6.88 24.38
C LEU A 32 34.39 -7.75 23.84
N TRP A 33 33.88 -8.68 24.64
CA TRP A 33 32.73 -9.51 24.25
C TRP A 33 31.48 -8.66 23.98
N GLN A 34 31.16 -7.70 24.87
CA GLN A 34 30.03 -6.79 24.69
C GLN A 34 30.19 -5.91 23.43
N TRP A 35 31.40 -5.46 23.11
CA TRP A 35 31.67 -4.69 21.90
C TRP A 35 31.40 -5.51 20.62
N THR A 36 31.88 -6.75 20.56
CA THR A 36 31.62 -7.63 19.41
C THR A 36 30.13 -7.91 19.20
N VAL A 37 29.38 -8.18 20.30
CA VAL A 37 27.93 -8.40 20.24
C VAL A 37 27.17 -7.13 19.85
N LYS A 38 27.69 -5.95 20.20
CA LYS A 38 27.09 -4.66 19.85
C LYS A 38 27.26 -4.33 18.36
N GLU A 39 28.44 -4.59 17.76
CA GLU A 39 28.66 -4.34 16.34
C GLU A 39 27.69 -5.09 15.43
N ASP A 40 27.39 -6.35 15.74
CA ASP A 40 26.48 -7.17 14.93
C ASP A 40 25.05 -6.63 14.96
N LYS A 41 24.58 -6.18 16.14
CA LYS A 41 23.28 -5.54 16.29
C LYS A 41 23.20 -4.22 15.52
N ASP A 42 24.24 -3.38 15.63
CA ASP A 42 24.29 -2.10 14.93
C ASP A 42 24.33 -2.28 13.40
N ARG A 43 24.98 -3.34 12.89
CA ARG A 43 24.97 -3.68 11.46
C ARG A 43 23.58 -4.13 10.98
N GLN A 44 22.86 -4.93 11.77
CA GLN A 44 21.50 -5.34 11.43
C GLN A 44 20.54 -4.15 11.44
N GLN A 45 20.61 -3.31 12.48
CA GLN A 45 19.78 -2.11 12.56
C GLN A 45 20.00 -1.16 11.38
N ARG A 46 21.26 -0.92 10.98
CA ARG A 46 21.53 -0.10 9.79
C ARG A 46 20.97 -0.69 8.50
N LYS A 47 21.01 -2.02 8.36
CA LYS A 47 20.40 -2.71 7.19
C LYS A 47 18.89 -2.58 7.20
N ASP A 48 18.26 -2.77 8.37
CA ASP A 48 16.80 -2.66 8.51
C ASP A 48 16.31 -1.21 8.35
N GLU A 49 17.08 -0.23 8.84
CA GLU A 49 16.81 1.19 8.62
C GLU A 49 16.95 1.55 7.14
N TYR A 50 17.97 1.00 6.48
CA TYR A 50 18.18 1.21 5.05
C TYR A 50 17.01 0.64 4.23
N THR A 51 16.60 -0.62 4.46
CA THR A 51 15.47 -1.22 3.74
C THR A 51 14.17 -0.46 3.98
N LYS A 52 13.87 -0.07 5.23
CA LYS A 52 12.71 0.77 5.55
C LYS A 52 12.76 2.13 4.88
N SER A 53 13.94 2.75 4.80
CA SER A 53 14.10 4.04 4.13
C SER A 53 13.85 3.95 2.62
N GLU A 54 14.26 2.85 1.98
CA GLU A 54 13.99 2.62 0.56
C GLU A 54 12.51 2.38 0.28
N GLU A 55 11.85 1.57 1.12
CA GLU A 55 10.40 1.34 1.04
C GLU A 55 9.63 2.66 1.24
N ASN A 56 9.99 3.46 2.23
CA ASN A 56 9.37 4.76 2.47
C ASN A 56 9.57 5.72 1.30
N ARG A 57 10.76 5.76 0.69
CA ARG A 57 11.03 6.58 -0.50
C ARG A 57 10.14 6.21 -1.68
N ARG A 58 9.88 4.92 -1.89
CA ARG A 58 8.96 4.46 -2.94
C ARG A 58 7.53 4.89 -2.64
N LEU A 59 7.08 4.72 -1.40
CA LEU A 59 5.75 5.15 -0.98
C LEU A 59 5.58 6.67 -1.15
N GLU A 60 6.55 7.46 -0.68
CA GLU A 60 6.55 8.92 -0.81
C GLU A 60 6.58 9.40 -2.27
N ALA A 61 7.31 8.70 -3.14
CA ALA A 61 7.31 9.01 -4.57
C ALA A 61 5.95 8.78 -5.25
N THR A 62 5.15 7.82 -4.76
CA THR A 62 3.81 7.52 -5.33
C THR A 62 2.69 8.41 -4.79
N LYS A 63 2.85 9.01 -3.60
CA LYS A 63 1.87 9.91 -2.99
C LYS A 63 1.35 11.02 -3.92
N PRO A 64 2.20 11.83 -4.60
CA PRO A 64 1.71 12.93 -5.42
C PRO A 64 0.84 12.47 -6.59
N PHE A 65 1.11 11.27 -7.14
CA PHE A 65 0.29 10.70 -8.19
C PHE A 65 -1.12 10.32 -7.66
N LEU A 66 -1.18 9.63 -6.53
CA LEU A 66 -2.44 9.22 -5.91
C LEU A 66 -3.29 10.42 -5.47
N GLU A 67 -2.67 11.47 -4.94
CA GLU A 67 -3.35 12.72 -4.59
C GLU A 67 -3.95 13.40 -5.83
N ARG A 68 -3.21 13.44 -6.94
CA ARG A 68 -3.70 14.00 -8.19
C ARG A 68 -4.85 13.16 -8.77
N GLN A 69 -4.75 11.84 -8.72
CA GLN A 69 -5.80 10.92 -9.14
C GLN A 69 -7.09 11.13 -8.33
N LEU A 70 -7.00 11.20 -7.00
CA LEU A 70 -8.15 11.43 -6.12
C LEU A 70 -8.81 12.79 -6.41
N LYS A 71 -8.01 13.85 -6.60
CA LYS A 71 -8.52 15.19 -6.93
C LYS A 71 -9.31 15.17 -8.24
N LEU A 72 -8.75 14.56 -9.29
CA LEU A 72 -9.39 14.47 -10.60
C LEU A 72 -10.67 13.63 -10.56
N TYR A 73 -10.65 12.47 -9.90
CA TYR A 73 -11.83 11.63 -9.75
C TYR A 73 -12.95 12.33 -8.98
N THR A 74 -12.61 13.08 -7.93
CA THR A 74 -13.58 13.88 -7.17
C THR A 74 -14.23 14.94 -8.05
N GLU A 75 -13.44 15.64 -8.86
CA GLU A 75 -13.96 16.66 -9.77
C GLU A 75 -14.86 16.05 -10.85
N VAL A 76 -14.42 14.98 -11.51
CA VAL A 76 -15.23 14.30 -12.53
C VAL A 76 -16.54 13.79 -11.94
N SER A 77 -16.51 13.18 -10.75
CA SER A 77 -17.72 12.71 -10.07
C SER A 77 -18.69 13.86 -9.77
N GLN A 78 -18.20 15.05 -9.39
CA GLN A 78 -19.04 16.22 -9.16
C GLN A 78 -19.65 16.75 -10.45
N VAL A 79 -18.87 16.84 -11.52
CA VAL A 79 -19.34 17.29 -12.84
C VAL A 79 -20.38 16.31 -13.39
N ALA A 80 -20.12 15.00 -13.32
CA ALA A 80 -21.06 13.96 -13.72
C ALA A 80 -22.37 14.04 -12.94
N ALA A 81 -22.31 14.18 -11.61
CA ALA A 81 -23.51 14.32 -10.78
C ALA A 81 -24.32 15.58 -11.11
N LYS A 82 -23.66 16.71 -11.38
CA LYS A 82 -24.33 17.95 -11.83
C LYS A 82 -25.03 17.73 -13.16
N ILE A 83 -24.38 17.10 -14.15
CA ILE A 83 -25.01 16.78 -15.44
C ILE A 83 -26.24 15.90 -15.25
N ALA A 84 -26.14 14.89 -14.39
CA ALA A 84 -27.24 13.96 -14.16
C ALA A 84 -28.44 14.56 -13.42
N THR A 85 -28.22 15.54 -12.52
CA THR A 85 -29.27 16.06 -11.64
C THR A 85 -29.96 17.32 -12.16
N GLN A 86 -29.31 18.06 -13.05
CA GLN A 86 -29.78 19.37 -13.49
C GLN A 86 -30.95 19.30 -14.49
N GLU A 87 -31.97 20.12 -14.26
CA GLU A 87 -33.18 20.17 -15.10
C GLU A 87 -33.14 21.27 -16.17
N SER A 88 -32.37 22.34 -15.93
CA SER A 88 -32.28 23.49 -16.85
C SER A 88 -31.24 23.28 -17.94
N ALA A 89 -31.66 23.49 -19.19
CA ALA A 89 -30.84 23.39 -20.39
C ALA A 89 -29.77 24.49 -20.48
N GLU A 90 -30.01 25.68 -19.92
CA GLU A 90 -29.09 26.83 -20.06
C GLU A 90 -27.78 26.62 -19.31
N THR A 91 -27.81 26.13 -18.08
CA THR A 91 -26.58 25.89 -17.29
C THR A 91 -25.87 24.59 -17.72
N SER A 92 -26.41 23.85 -18.70
CA SER A 92 -25.87 22.56 -19.13
C SER A 92 -24.61 22.72 -19.99
N GLY A 93 -24.49 23.80 -20.77
CA GLY A 93 -23.39 24.00 -21.71
C GLY A 93 -22.02 24.08 -21.06
N GLU A 94 -21.87 24.88 -19.99
CA GLU A 94 -20.59 25.04 -19.28
C GLU A 94 -20.15 23.75 -18.58
N ILE A 95 -21.11 23.05 -17.97
CA ILE A 95 -20.83 21.81 -17.23
C ILE A 95 -20.44 20.69 -18.21
N GLN A 96 -21.13 20.58 -19.35
CA GLN A 96 -20.75 19.65 -20.41
C GLN A 96 -19.37 20.00 -21.00
N SER A 97 -19.08 21.28 -21.21
CA SER A 97 -17.76 21.72 -21.67
C SER A 97 -16.66 21.28 -20.68
N ARG A 98 -16.87 21.45 -19.36
CA ARG A 98 -15.93 20.97 -18.35
C ARG A 98 -15.80 19.44 -18.35
N PHE A 99 -16.90 18.71 -18.52
CA PHE A 99 -16.87 17.25 -18.63
C PHE A 99 -15.99 16.79 -19.81
N TRP A 100 -16.16 17.39 -20.99
CA TRP A 100 -15.36 17.05 -22.16
C TRP A 100 -13.88 17.47 -22.03
N ALA A 101 -13.61 18.60 -21.38
CA ALA A 101 -12.24 19.01 -21.07
C ALA A 101 -11.54 18.04 -20.11
N LEU A 102 -12.27 17.49 -19.13
CA LEU A 102 -11.75 16.44 -18.25
C LEU A 102 -11.49 15.15 -19.03
N TYR A 103 -12.45 14.70 -19.84
CA TYR A 103 -12.36 13.46 -20.63
C TYR A 103 -11.20 13.46 -21.62
N TRP A 104 -11.04 14.52 -22.42
CA TRP A 104 -9.99 14.60 -23.43
C TRP A 104 -8.65 15.17 -22.91
N GLY A 105 -8.57 15.49 -21.61
CA GLY A 105 -7.46 16.23 -21.03
C GLY A 105 -6.93 15.62 -19.75
N GLU A 106 -7.31 16.19 -18.60
CA GLU A 106 -6.68 15.89 -17.32
C GLU A 106 -6.89 14.44 -16.86
N LEU A 107 -8.05 13.83 -17.18
CA LEU A 107 -8.40 12.50 -16.70
C LEU A 107 -7.59 11.39 -17.38
N ALA A 108 -7.22 11.58 -18.65
CA ALA A 108 -6.44 10.63 -19.45
C ALA A 108 -5.06 10.32 -18.84
N LEU A 109 -4.56 11.18 -17.94
CA LEU A 109 -3.28 10.98 -17.25
C LEU A 109 -3.35 9.97 -16.09
N VAL A 110 -4.53 9.71 -15.54
CA VAL A 110 -4.71 8.99 -14.27
C VAL A 110 -5.78 7.90 -14.31
N GLU A 111 -6.52 7.78 -15.41
CA GLU A 111 -7.57 6.78 -15.55
C GLU A 111 -7.03 5.40 -15.89
N ASN A 112 -7.86 4.39 -15.64
CA ASN A 112 -7.67 3.05 -16.15
C ASN A 112 -8.82 2.72 -17.10
N GLU A 113 -8.67 1.60 -17.82
CA GLU A 113 -9.64 1.14 -18.83
C GLU A 113 -11.09 1.09 -18.30
N SER A 114 -11.27 0.72 -17.02
CA SER A 114 -12.62 0.65 -16.42
C SER A 114 -13.26 2.02 -16.23
N VAL A 115 -12.47 3.04 -15.85
CA VAL A 115 -12.95 4.41 -15.68
C VAL A 115 -13.18 5.05 -17.04
N GLU A 116 -12.24 4.88 -17.98
CA GLU A 116 -12.37 5.36 -19.35
C GLU A 116 -13.65 4.82 -20.01
N ALA A 117 -13.89 3.51 -19.92
CA ALA A 117 -15.08 2.88 -20.48
C ALA A 117 -16.39 3.39 -19.85
N ALA A 118 -16.40 3.64 -18.54
CA ALA A 118 -17.56 4.21 -17.86
C ALA A 118 -17.79 5.68 -18.26
N MET A 119 -16.72 6.46 -18.38
CA MET A 119 -16.74 7.86 -18.78
C MET A 119 -17.23 8.02 -20.22
N LYS A 120 -16.77 7.14 -21.12
CA LYS A 120 -17.26 7.06 -22.50
C LYS A 120 -18.75 6.78 -22.57
N LYS A 121 -19.25 5.77 -21.84
CA LYS A 121 -20.70 5.46 -21.76
C LYS A 121 -21.53 6.64 -21.27
N MET A 122 -21.01 7.41 -20.31
CA MET A 122 -21.68 8.62 -19.85
C MET A 122 -21.64 9.73 -20.91
N GLY A 123 -20.51 9.92 -21.59
CA GLY A 123 -20.37 10.84 -22.71
C GLY A 123 -21.32 10.53 -23.87
N ASP A 124 -21.49 9.25 -24.20
CA ASP A 124 -22.44 8.78 -25.21
C ASP A 124 -23.88 9.08 -24.77
N ALA A 125 -24.23 8.82 -23.51
CA ALA A 125 -25.54 9.16 -22.95
C ALA A 125 -25.86 10.68 -23.00
N ILE A 126 -24.84 11.53 -22.81
CA ILE A 126 -24.95 12.99 -22.94
C ILE A 126 -25.18 13.38 -24.41
N LYS A 127 -24.42 12.82 -25.35
CA LYS A 127 -24.55 13.10 -26.79
C LYS A 127 -25.92 12.67 -27.33
N ASP A 128 -26.40 11.51 -26.90
CA ASP A 128 -27.69 10.94 -27.31
C ASP A 128 -28.88 11.63 -26.61
N LYS A 129 -28.63 12.58 -25.70
CA LYS A 129 -29.65 13.29 -24.90
C LYS A 129 -30.59 12.32 -24.18
N CYS A 130 -30.02 11.29 -23.57
CA CYS A 130 -30.77 10.29 -22.82
C CYS A 130 -31.61 10.91 -21.68
N PRO A 131 -32.70 10.24 -21.23
CA PRO A 131 -33.51 10.72 -20.12
C PRO A 131 -32.71 10.80 -18.81
N LYS A 132 -33.11 11.71 -17.92
CA LYS A 132 -32.44 12.01 -16.63
C LYS A 132 -32.05 10.76 -15.82
N HIS A 133 -32.98 9.84 -15.60
CA HIS A 133 -32.74 8.59 -14.86
C HIS A 133 -31.58 7.76 -15.44
N TYR A 134 -31.41 7.74 -16.76
CA TYR A 134 -30.31 7.02 -17.39
C TYR A 134 -28.97 7.71 -17.14
N LEU A 135 -28.93 9.05 -17.18
CA LEU A 135 -27.73 9.83 -16.82
C LEU A 135 -27.34 9.65 -15.35
N GLU A 136 -28.31 9.61 -14.44
CA GLU A 136 -28.10 9.32 -13.01
C GLU A 136 -27.45 7.95 -12.82
N GLN A 137 -27.97 6.93 -13.52
CA GLN A 137 -27.38 5.59 -13.49
C GLN A 137 -25.94 5.59 -14.02
N LYS A 138 -25.66 6.27 -15.14
CA LYS A 138 -24.30 6.33 -15.70
C LYS A 138 -23.33 7.11 -14.83
N SER A 139 -23.78 8.18 -14.18
CA SER A 139 -22.99 8.90 -13.18
C SER A 139 -22.62 8.01 -12.00
N LEU A 140 -23.54 7.15 -11.55
CA LEU A 140 -23.27 6.21 -10.46
C LEU A 140 -22.31 5.09 -10.88
N GLU A 141 -22.51 4.51 -12.07
CA GLU A 141 -21.59 3.52 -12.65
C GLU A 141 -20.16 4.07 -12.76
N LEU A 142 -20.01 5.32 -13.18
CA LEU A 142 -18.72 6.02 -13.26
C LEU A 142 -18.07 6.17 -11.88
N ALA A 143 -18.82 6.59 -10.86
CA ALA A 143 -18.32 6.69 -9.49
C ALA A 143 -17.87 5.33 -8.93
N HIS A 144 -18.61 4.25 -9.23
CA HIS A 144 -18.21 2.89 -8.86
C HIS A 144 -16.90 2.47 -9.54
N ALA A 145 -16.73 2.78 -10.83
CA ALA A 145 -15.50 2.49 -11.56
C ALA A 145 -14.28 3.22 -10.95
N MET A 146 -14.43 4.51 -10.60
CA MET A 146 -13.38 5.30 -9.93
C MET A 146 -13.02 4.72 -8.57
N ARG A 147 -14.01 4.32 -7.77
CA ARG A 147 -13.80 3.68 -6.48
C ARG A 147 -13.04 2.36 -6.61
N ALA A 148 -13.42 1.51 -7.55
CA ALA A 148 -12.72 0.26 -7.84
C ALA A 148 -11.30 0.50 -8.38
N SER A 149 -11.08 1.58 -9.14
CA SER A 149 -9.76 2.01 -9.60
C SER A 149 -8.86 2.38 -8.42
N LEU A 150 -9.36 3.20 -7.49
CA LEU A 150 -8.61 3.61 -6.29
C LEU A 150 -8.29 2.43 -5.37
N ASP A 151 -9.23 1.52 -5.16
CA ASP A 151 -9.04 0.29 -4.38
C ASP A 151 -7.83 -0.52 -4.88
N ARG A 152 -7.74 -0.72 -6.21
CA ARG A 152 -6.62 -1.41 -6.85
C ARG A 152 -5.30 -0.65 -6.71
N SER A 153 -5.30 0.67 -6.93
CA SER A 153 -4.09 1.50 -6.84
C SER A 153 -3.51 1.56 -5.43
N TRP A 154 -4.36 1.47 -4.40
CA TRP A 154 -3.94 1.53 -3.00
C TRP A 154 -3.61 0.15 -2.42
N GLY A 155 -4.00 -0.94 -3.08
CA GLY A 155 -3.83 -2.31 -2.58
C GLY A 155 -4.69 -2.62 -1.34
N ILE A 156 -5.62 -1.72 -1.01
CA ILE A 156 -6.55 -1.83 0.11
C ILE A 156 -7.85 -2.37 -0.48
N ASN A 157 -7.98 -3.69 -0.66
CA ASN A 157 -9.19 -4.36 -1.19
C ASN A 157 -10.49 -4.11 -0.37
N ALA A 158 -10.46 -3.20 0.61
CA ALA A 158 -11.57 -2.86 1.48
C ALA A 158 -12.50 -1.80 0.87
N TRP A 159 -12.04 -1.02 -0.11
CA TRP A 159 -12.83 0.08 -0.68
C TRP A 159 -13.82 -0.41 -1.73
N ALA A 160 -13.52 -1.49 -2.46
CA ALA A 160 -14.41 -2.10 -3.43
C ALA A 160 -15.65 -2.74 -2.78
N SER A 161 -15.59 -3.09 -1.49
CA SER A 161 -16.68 -3.77 -0.80
C SER A 161 -16.81 -3.28 0.66
N PRO A 162 -17.29 -2.02 0.86
CA PRO A 162 -17.36 -1.41 2.19
C PRO A 162 -18.19 -2.24 3.19
N ASP A 163 -19.26 -2.89 2.73
CA ASP A 163 -20.13 -3.71 3.59
C ASP A 163 -19.42 -4.96 4.12
N THR A 164 -18.49 -5.52 3.34
CA THR A 164 -17.65 -6.64 3.80
C THR A 164 -16.54 -6.18 4.72
N ALA A 165 -16.02 -4.96 4.49
CA ALA A 165 -14.98 -4.37 5.33
C ALA A 165 -15.52 -4.03 6.73
N SER A 166 -16.74 -3.48 6.83
CA SER A 166 -17.37 -3.13 8.10
C SER A 166 -17.79 -4.34 8.92
N SER A 167 -18.18 -5.45 8.28
CA SER A 167 -18.60 -6.68 8.97
C SER A 167 -17.42 -7.50 9.53
N ARG A 168 -16.25 -7.49 8.87
CA ARG A 168 -15.04 -8.17 9.39
C ARG A 168 -14.56 -7.63 10.74
N ASP A 169 -14.80 -6.36 11.03
CA ASP A 169 -14.44 -5.75 12.32
C ASP A 169 -15.39 -6.12 13.47
N LEU A 170 -16.58 -6.63 13.14
CA LEU A 170 -17.51 -7.14 14.15
C LEU A 170 -17.12 -8.57 14.55
N ASP A 171 -16.66 -9.40 13.61
CA ASP A 171 -16.27 -10.79 13.88
C ASP A 171 -15.05 -10.89 14.81
N LYS A 172 -14.07 -9.98 14.66
CA LYS A 172 -12.90 -9.92 15.56
C LYS A 172 -13.21 -9.56 17.01
N ARG A 173 -14.38 -8.98 17.30
CA ARG A 173 -14.77 -8.65 18.69
C ARG A 173 -15.54 -9.76 19.39
N VAL A 174 -15.95 -10.81 18.68
CA VAL A 174 -16.88 -11.80 19.24
C VAL A 174 -16.17 -13.02 19.85
N PHE A 175 -14.89 -13.29 19.59
CA PHE A 175 -14.19 -14.41 20.24
C PHE A 175 -12.75 -14.09 20.67
N HIS A 176 -12.62 -13.40 21.80
CA HIS A 176 -11.54 -13.68 22.74
C HIS A 176 -12.14 -14.46 23.92
N GLU A 177 -12.41 -15.74 23.69
CA GLU A 177 -12.54 -16.68 24.80
C GLU A 177 -11.13 -16.86 25.41
N PRO A 178 -10.98 -16.74 26.74
CA PRO A 178 -9.67 -16.84 27.38
C PRO A 178 -9.02 -18.21 27.11
N PRO A 179 -7.70 -18.27 26.88
CA PRO A 179 -7.01 -19.52 26.62
C PRO A 179 -7.01 -20.38 27.88
N GLY A 180 -7.93 -21.34 27.95
CA GLY A 180 -8.06 -22.21 29.11
C GLY A 180 -8.88 -23.46 28.88
N ALA A 181 -8.47 -24.35 27.97
CA ALA A 181 -8.60 -25.81 28.15
C ALA A 181 -8.03 -26.61 26.95
N SER A 182 -7.02 -27.41 27.27
CA SER A 182 -6.59 -28.68 26.66
C SER A 182 -6.46 -28.81 25.13
N GLN A 183 -5.20 -28.79 24.68
CA GLN A 183 -4.76 -29.60 23.55
C GLN A 183 -4.84 -31.09 23.90
N THR A 184 -5.37 -31.93 23.01
CA THR A 184 -4.71 -33.15 22.48
C THR A 184 -5.60 -33.84 21.46
N GLY A 185 -5.08 -34.02 20.23
CA GLY A 185 -5.70 -34.90 19.24
C GLY A 185 -5.21 -34.65 17.81
N PRO A 186 -4.47 -35.58 17.18
CA PRO A 186 -4.07 -35.48 15.79
C PRO A 186 -5.19 -36.00 14.87
N SER A 187 -5.84 -35.11 14.11
CA SER A 187 -6.83 -35.51 13.10
C SER A 187 -6.43 -35.05 11.69
N LYS A 188 -5.93 -36.05 10.97
CA LYS A 188 -5.90 -36.34 9.53
C LYS A 188 -6.50 -35.32 8.55
N SER A 189 -5.68 -35.08 7.52
CA SER A 189 -5.95 -34.61 6.17
C SER A 189 -7.27 -35.04 5.51
N VAL A 190 -8.06 -34.05 5.05
CA VAL A 190 -9.04 -34.07 3.93
C VAL A 190 -9.25 -32.58 3.59
N GLY A 191 -9.35 -32.03 2.38
CA GLY A 191 -9.48 -32.50 1.01
C GLY A 191 -10.02 -31.29 0.23
N ILE A 192 -9.46 -31.06 -0.96
CA ILE A 192 -9.74 -29.94 -1.87
C ILE A 192 -11.23 -29.90 -2.25
N LEU A 193 -11.88 -28.73 -2.18
CA LEU A 193 -13.09 -28.43 -2.95
C LEU A 193 -13.05 -26.99 -3.48
N THR A 194 -12.67 -26.90 -4.76
CA THR A 194 -12.98 -25.81 -5.68
C THR A 194 -14.50 -25.68 -5.82
N GLY A 195 -15.06 -24.59 -5.31
CA GLY A 195 -16.46 -24.20 -5.49
C GLY A 195 -16.59 -23.06 -6.51
N VAL A 196 -17.14 -23.40 -7.67
CA VAL A 196 -17.64 -22.47 -8.69
C VAL A 196 -18.77 -21.64 -8.08
N LEU A 197 -18.57 -20.32 -7.99
CA LEU A 197 -19.65 -19.38 -7.65
C LEU A 197 -20.32 -18.91 -8.93
N GLU A 198 -21.45 -19.55 -9.21
CA GLU A 198 -22.37 -19.28 -10.29
C GLU A 198 -23.10 -17.94 -10.04
N SER A 199 -23.01 -17.08 -11.06
CA SER A 199 -23.57 -15.74 -11.11
C SER A 199 -25.10 -15.75 -11.10
N LYS A 200 -25.71 -15.01 -10.16
CA LYS A 200 -27.11 -14.57 -10.23
C LYS A 200 -27.18 -13.05 -10.18
N PHE A 201 -26.77 -12.39 -11.26
CA PHE A 201 -27.18 -11.02 -11.52
C PHE A 201 -28.34 -11.00 -12.51
N GLY A 202 -29.39 -10.27 -12.14
CA GLY A 202 -30.69 -10.26 -12.78
C GLY A 202 -30.68 -9.72 -14.21
N LYS A 203 -31.76 -10.05 -14.92
CA LYS A 203 -32.05 -9.65 -16.29
C LYS A 203 -32.08 -8.12 -16.41
N TYR A 204 -30.97 -7.51 -16.81
CA TYR A 204 -30.98 -6.17 -17.38
C TYR A 204 -31.42 -6.29 -18.83
N GLN A 205 -32.48 -5.58 -19.22
CA GLN A 205 -32.80 -5.40 -20.64
C GLN A 205 -31.65 -4.64 -21.28
N VAL A 206 -30.95 -5.32 -22.20
CA VAL A 206 -29.90 -4.74 -23.02
C VAL A 206 -30.57 -3.83 -24.04
N ILE A 207 -30.57 -2.52 -23.79
CA ILE A 207 -30.86 -1.52 -24.82
C ILE A 207 -29.69 -1.59 -25.80
N LYS A 208 -29.96 -2.13 -26.99
CA LYS A 208 -28.97 -2.40 -28.04
C LYS A 208 -28.70 -1.10 -28.80
N CYS A 209 -27.76 -0.28 -28.30
CA CYS A 209 -27.19 0.80 -29.10
C CYS A 209 -26.14 0.19 -30.05
N GLU A 210 -26.44 0.11 -31.35
CA GLU A 210 -25.49 -0.31 -32.37
C GLU A 210 -24.38 0.75 -32.49
N LEU A 211 -23.23 0.46 -31.89
CA LEU A 211 -22.00 1.23 -32.05
C LEU A 211 -21.25 0.74 -33.30
N PRO A 212 -20.73 1.65 -34.16
CA PRO A 212 -19.87 1.27 -35.28
C PRO A 212 -18.53 0.71 -34.76
N ALA A 213 -18.02 -0.31 -35.47
CA ALA A 213 -16.78 -0.99 -35.16
C ALA A 213 -15.59 -0.01 -35.16
N PHE A 214 -14.95 0.13 -33.99
CA PHE A 214 -13.73 0.91 -33.82
C PHE A 214 -12.53 0.00 -34.14
N GLU A 215 -11.84 0.30 -35.23
CA GLU A 215 -10.71 -0.48 -35.74
C GLU A 215 -9.50 -0.27 -34.82
N PHE A 216 -9.07 -1.35 -34.17
CA PHE A 216 -8.01 -1.39 -33.17
C PHE A 216 -6.64 -1.24 -33.83
N LEU A 217 -5.94 -0.14 -33.52
CA LEU A 217 -4.60 0.17 -34.00
C LEU A 217 -3.62 -0.86 -33.44
N LYS A 218 -2.96 -1.62 -34.34
CA LYS A 218 -2.03 -2.71 -34.03
C LYS A 218 -0.79 -2.20 -33.30
N ASP A 219 -0.39 -2.99 -32.32
CA ASP A 219 0.71 -2.80 -31.36
C ASP A 219 2.07 -2.48 -32.00
N ASP A 220 2.73 -1.45 -31.47
CA ASP A 220 4.17 -1.23 -31.66
C ASP A 220 4.99 -2.06 -30.64
N PRO A 221 6.16 -2.61 -31.04
CA PRO A 221 6.98 -3.47 -30.20
C PRO A 221 7.62 -2.73 -29.02
N SER A 222 7.47 -3.33 -27.84
CA SER A 222 8.02 -2.95 -26.53
C SER A 222 9.51 -2.53 -26.59
N PRO A 223 9.90 -1.37 -26.03
CA PRO A 223 11.30 -0.99 -25.89
C PRO A 223 11.98 -1.82 -24.80
N SER A 224 13.14 -2.38 -25.12
CA SER A 224 13.98 -3.15 -24.21
C SER A 224 14.42 -2.34 -22.98
N PRO A 225 14.64 -2.99 -21.82
CA PRO A 225 15.01 -2.31 -20.58
C PRO A 225 16.42 -1.68 -20.70
N THR A 226 16.46 -0.36 -20.77
CA THR A 226 17.68 0.44 -20.63
C THR A 226 18.30 0.19 -19.25
N SER A 227 19.51 -0.37 -19.26
CA SER A 227 20.37 -0.58 -18.11
C SER A 227 20.52 0.70 -17.27
N ALA A 228 20.16 0.61 -15.99
CA ALA A 228 20.29 1.72 -15.04
C ALA A 228 21.75 2.16 -14.88
N PRO A 229 22.02 3.48 -14.76
CA PRO A 229 23.37 3.99 -14.56
C PRO A 229 23.91 3.58 -13.18
N THR A 230 25.12 3.03 -13.18
CA THR A 230 25.89 2.72 -11.97
C THR A 230 26.14 4.01 -11.17
N PRO A 231 25.86 4.05 -9.85
CA PRO A 231 26.10 5.24 -9.05
C PRO A 231 27.61 5.52 -8.97
N THR A 232 28.01 6.68 -9.48
CA THR A 232 29.37 7.21 -9.35
C THR A 232 29.72 7.39 -7.86
N PRO A 233 30.87 6.87 -7.38
CA PRO A 233 31.27 7.01 -5.98
C PRO A 233 31.53 8.48 -5.64
N THR A 234 30.82 9.00 -4.65
CA THR A 234 31.02 10.34 -4.10
C THR A 234 32.42 10.44 -3.49
N PRO A 235 33.24 11.46 -3.85
CA PRO A 235 34.56 11.64 -3.27
C PRO A 235 34.45 11.97 -1.77
N ILE A 236 35.21 11.22 -0.96
CA ILE A 236 35.32 11.42 0.48
C ILE A 236 36.10 12.72 0.71
N LEU A 237 35.41 13.74 1.24
CA LEU A 237 36.02 14.99 1.71
C LEU A 237 36.85 14.70 2.96
N THR A 238 38.17 14.70 2.82
CA THR A 238 39.11 14.76 3.95
C THR A 238 39.02 16.12 4.65
N PRO A 239 38.98 16.16 6.00
CA PRO A 239 38.94 17.41 6.75
C PRO A 239 40.27 18.16 6.62
N ALA A 240 40.19 19.44 6.30
CA ALA A 240 41.32 20.34 6.21
C ALA A 240 41.95 20.57 7.60
N THR A 241 43.20 20.16 7.76
CA THR A 241 44.06 20.53 8.88
C THR A 241 44.32 22.03 8.80
N LYS A 242 43.94 22.77 9.85
CA LYS A 242 44.36 24.16 10.05
C LYS A 242 45.63 24.14 10.90
N ASP A 243 46.69 24.72 10.34
CA ASP A 243 47.91 25.13 11.06
C ASP A 243 47.65 26.40 11.91
#